data_AF-A0A2T0MCQ6-F1
#
_entry.id   AF-A0A2T0MCQ6-F1
#
_cell.length_a   1.000
_cell.length_b   1.000
_cell.length_c   1.000
_cell.angle_alpha   90.00
_cell.angle_beta   90.00
_cell.angle_gamma   90.00
#
_symmetry.space_group_name_H-M   'P 1'
#
loop_
_entity.id
_entity.type
_entity.pdbx_description
1 polymer ?
#
loop_
_entity_poly.entity_id
_entity_poly.type
_entity_poly.pdbx_seq_one_letter_code
_entity_poly.pdbx_strand_id
1 'polypeptide(L)'
;MKREFVQFRCSVYEKKLLKVKAKKSGLSISEYCRRAAFDDRIIERLSEDQIEAYKLLVQYQNNFKRIGNMFRKRNPKLADEVTQLAKEIREHLLSFKV
;
A
#
# COMPACT_ATOMS: atom_id res chain seq x y z
N MET A 1 -11.94 25.95 6.03
CA MET A 1 -10.73 26.45 5.35
C MET A 1 -9.75 26.96 6.41
N LYS A 2 -8.50 26.49 6.42
CA LYS A 2 -7.48 26.97 7.38
C LYS A 2 -7.00 28.36 6.91
N ARG A 3 -6.96 29.36 7.80
CA ARG A 3 -6.72 30.77 7.47
C ARG A 3 -5.39 31.34 8.01
N GLU A 4 -4.86 30.73 9.06
CA GLU A 4 -3.59 31.14 9.68
C GLU A 4 -2.37 30.56 8.97
N PHE A 5 -1.26 31.31 8.99
CA PHE A 5 0.01 30.93 8.34
C PHE A 5 1.13 30.75 9.36
N VAL A 6 1.95 29.72 9.14
CA VAL A 6 3.19 29.48 9.88
C VAL A 6 4.33 29.42 8.87
N GLN A 7 5.43 30.13 9.15
CA GLN A 7 6.64 30.12 8.34
C GLN A 7 7.82 29.67 9.21
N PHE A 8 8.71 28.86 8.64
CA PHE A 8 9.95 28.44 9.31
C PHE A 8 11.12 28.52 8.33
N ARG A 9 12.30 28.81 8.88
CA ARG A 9 13.54 28.84 8.11
C ARG A 9 13.97 27.41 7.78
N CYS A 10 14.42 27.20 6.55
CA CYS A 10 15.02 25.96 6.10
C CYS A 10 16.00 26.26 4.96
N SER A 11 16.98 25.39 4.79
CA SER A 11 17.87 25.37 3.63
C SER A 11 17.10 25.03 2.35
N VAL A 12 17.73 25.33 1.20
CA VAL A 12 17.21 24.94 -0.12
C VAL A 12 17.02 23.42 -0.22
N TYR A 13 17.90 22.65 0.40
CA TYR A 13 17.83 21.19 0.40
C TYR A 13 16.64 20.68 1.22
N GLU A 14 16.46 21.15 2.45
CA GLU A 14 15.33 20.76 3.29
C GLU A 14 13.98 21.10 2.64
N LYS A 15 13.87 22.27 2.01
CA LYS A 15 12.67 22.66 1.25
C LYS A 15 12.37 21.69 0.11
N LYS A 16 13.39 21.22 -0.61
CA LYS A 16 13.24 20.19 -1.65
C LYS A 16 12.84 18.84 -1.05
N LEU A 17 13.45 18.45 0.06
CA LEU A 17 13.14 17.18 0.72
C LEU A 17 11.69 17.14 1.23
N LEU A 18 11.18 18.22 1.83
CA LEU A 18 9.78 18.34 2.24
C LEU A 18 8.81 18.19 1.06
N LYS A 19 9.15 18.76 -0.11
CA LYS A 19 8.37 18.57 -1.35
C LYS A 19 8.32 17.11 -1.77
N VAL A 20 9.46 16.43 -1.76
CA VAL A 20 9.55 15.01 -2.14
C VAL A 20 8.72 14.15 -1.18
N LYS A 21 8.89 14.33 0.13
CA LYS A 21 8.13 13.57 1.14
C LYS A 21 6.63 13.81 1.04
N ALA A 22 6.20 15.07 0.91
CA ALA A 22 4.80 15.42 0.71
C ALA A 22 4.21 14.76 -0.55
N LYS A 23 4.95 14.80 -1.68
CA LYS A 23 4.54 14.16 -2.94
C LYS A 23 4.40 12.63 -2.79
N LYS A 24 5.35 11.97 -2.12
CA LYS A 24 5.30 10.52 -1.86
C LYS A 24 4.07 10.13 -1.04
N SER A 25 3.66 10.95 -0.09
CA SER A 25 2.44 10.72 0.70
C SER A 25 1.16 11.26 0.04
N GLY A 26 1.27 11.89 -1.13
CA GLY A 26 0.13 12.48 -1.82
C GLY A 26 -0.51 13.67 -1.11
N LEU A 27 0.27 14.39 -0.30
CA LEU A 27 -0.16 15.54 0.48
C LEU A 27 0.41 16.82 -0.11
N SER A 28 -0.27 17.95 0.17
CA SER A 28 0.37 19.26 -0.01
C SER A 28 1.50 19.43 1.02
N ILE A 29 2.50 20.28 0.73
CA ILE A 29 3.60 20.56 1.68
C ILE A 29 3.04 21.02 3.03
N SER A 30 2.08 21.95 3.01
CA SER A 30 1.47 22.49 4.23
C SER A 30 0.73 21.41 5.02
N GLU A 31 0.13 20.43 4.35
CA GLU A 31 -0.52 19.33 5.03
C GLU A 31 0.46 18.33 5.59
N TYR A 32 1.48 17.95 4.82
CA TYR A 32 2.57 17.10 5.27
C TYR A 32 3.25 17.67 6.52
N CYS A 33 3.62 18.97 6.50
CA CYS A 33 4.29 19.60 7.63
C CYS A 33 3.40 19.68 8.87
N ARG A 34 2.10 19.97 8.71
CA ARG A 34 1.16 19.97 9.84
C ARG A 34 1.02 18.57 10.43
N ARG A 35 0.76 17.55 9.61
CA ARG A 35 0.64 16.17 10.06
C ARG A 35 1.90 15.71 10.79
N ALA A 36 3.06 16.01 10.23
CA ALA A 36 4.35 15.69 10.84
C ALA A 36 4.56 16.43 12.18
N ALA A 37 4.09 17.66 12.33
CA ALA A 37 4.21 18.43 13.56
C ALA A 37 3.24 17.98 14.68
N PHE A 38 2.15 17.30 14.31
CA PHE A 38 1.15 16.75 15.25
C PHE A 38 1.29 15.24 15.44
N ASP A 39 2.38 14.63 14.97
CA ASP A 39 2.60 13.18 14.98
C ASP A 39 1.46 12.37 14.35
N ASP A 40 0.74 12.96 13.40
CA ASP A 40 -0.28 12.27 12.63
C ASP A 40 0.38 11.21 11.74
N ARG A 41 -0.29 10.06 11.58
CA ARG A 41 0.20 9.00 10.69
C ARG A 41 0.26 9.49 9.24
N ILE A 42 1.46 9.50 8.67
CA ILE A 42 1.70 9.80 7.26
C ILE A 42 2.03 8.49 6.54
N ILE A 43 1.15 8.08 5.61
CA ILE A 43 1.32 6.87 4.82
C ILE A 43 1.87 7.28 3.44
N GLU A 44 3.01 6.70 3.04
CA GLU A 44 3.49 6.83 1.66
C GLU A 44 2.55 6.08 0.71
N ARG A 45 2.27 6.69 -0.44
CA ARG A 45 1.52 6.01 -1.51
C ARG A 45 2.37 4.89 -2.07
N LEU A 46 1.69 3.82 -2.49
CA LEU A 46 2.33 2.77 -3.27
C LEU A 46 2.91 3.37 -4.56
N SER A 47 4.13 2.96 -4.90
CA SER A 47 4.71 3.24 -6.21
C SER A 47 3.94 2.52 -7.32
N GLU A 48 4.11 2.96 -8.57
CA GLU A 48 3.53 2.29 -9.73
C GLU A 48 3.95 0.80 -9.78
N ASP A 49 5.22 0.50 -9.57
CA ASP A 49 5.74 -0.87 -9.51
C ASP A 49 5.06 -1.70 -8.41
N GLN A 50 4.84 -1.10 -7.23
CA GLN A 50 4.13 -1.77 -6.14
C GLN A 50 2.68 -2.04 -6.53
N ILE A 51 1.99 -1.06 -7.12
CA ILE A 51 0.61 -1.22 -7.61
C ILE A 51 0.52 -2.38 -8.61
N GLU A 52 1.44 -2.48 -9.56
CA GLU A 52 1.48 -3.58 -10.53
C GLU A 52 1.74 -4.93 -9.86
N ALA A 53 2.67 -5.00 -8.91
CA ALA A 53 2.89 -6.21 -8.13
C ALA A 53 1.63 -6.65 -7.35
N TYR A 54 0.87 -5.70 -6.79
CA TYR A 54 -0.39 -6.00 -6.10
C TYR A 54 -1.48 -6.49 -7.06
N LYS A 55 -1.59 -5.93 -8.26
CA LYS A 55 -2.51 -6.44 -9.30
C LYS A 55 -2.17 -7.88 -9.67
N LEU A 56 -0.88 -8.19 -9.81
CA LEU A 56 -0.41 -9.54 -10.09
C LEU A 56 -0.75 -10.51 -8.95
N LEU A 57 -0.58 -10.10 -7.69
CA LEU A 57 -0.97 -10.90 -6.52
C LEU A 57 -2.47 -11.23 -6.52
N VAL A 58 -3.33 -10.28 -6.87
CA VAL A 58 -4.78 -10.51 -7.02
C VAL A 58 -5.05 -11.54 -8.13
N GLN A 59 -4.34 -11.45 -9.25
CA GLN A 59 -4.48 -12.43 -10.34
C GLN A 59 -4.05 -13.83 -9.88
N TYR A 60 -2.92 -13.94 -9.19
CA TYR A 60 -2.41 -15.21 -8.67
C TYR A 60 -3.34 -15.84 -7.63
N GLN A 61 -3.88 -15.04 -6.71
CA GLN A 61 -4.87 -15.50 -5.73
C GLN A 61 -6.09 -16.14 -6.42
N ASN A 62 -6.59 -15.52 -7.49
CA ASN A 62 -7.69 -16.08 -8.28
C ASN A 62 -7.28 -17.35 -9.04
N ASN A 63 -6.08 -17.38 -9.61
CA ASN A 63 -5.57 -18.55 -10.32
C ASN A 63 -5.41 -19.76 -9.39
N PHE A 64 -4.80 -19.58 -8.21
CA PHE A 64 -4.66 -20.66 -7.22
C PHE A 64 -6.01 -21.18 -6.74
N LYS A 65 -7.00 -20.29 -6.52
CA LYS A 65 -8.37 -20.71 -6.19
C LYS A 65 -9.00 -21.58 -7.29
N ARG A 66 -8.79 -21.22 -8.57
CA ARG A 66 -9.27 -22.02 -9.71
C ARG A 66 -8.59 -23.39 -9.78
N ILE A 67 -7.28 -23.46 -9.54
CA ILE A 67 -6.53 -24.72 -9.47
C ILE A 67 -7.07 -25.59 -8.34
N GLY A 68 -7.27 -25.04 -7.14
CA GLY A 68 -7.82 -25.77 -6.01
C GLY A 68 -9.19 -26.38 -6.32
N ASN A 69 -10.07 -25.60 -6.96
CA ASN A 69 -11.37 -26.09 -7.42
C ASN A 69 -11.26 -27.22 -8.46
N MET A 70 -10.34 -27.10 -9.42
CA MET A 70 -10.12 -28.10 -10.48
C MET A 70 -9.63 -29.44 -9.92
N PHE A 71 -8.75 -29.41 -8.92
CA PHE A 71 -8.13 -30.61 -8.36
C PHE A 71 -8.85 -31.16 -7.12
N ARG A 72 -9.90 -30.51 -6.61
CA ARG A 72 -10.62 -30.88 -5.38
C ARG A 72 -10.96 -32.38 -5.23
N LYS A 73 -11.37 -33.06 -6.32
CA LYS A 73 -11.68 -34.50 -6.31
C LYS A 73 -10.54 -35.39 -6.83
N ARG A 74 -9.59 -34.83 -7.57
CA ARG A 74 -8.52 -35.58 -8.28
C ARG A 74 -7.24 -35.66 -7.46
N ASN A 75 -6.89 -34.59 -6.77
CA ASN A 75 -5.74 -34.51 -5.88
C ASN A 75 -6.08 -33.56 -4.72
N PRO A 76 -6.70 -34.07 -3.64
CA PRO A 76 -7.10 -33.27 -2.49
C PRO A 76 -5.94 -32.54 -1.83
N LYS A 77 -4.76 -33.17 -1.72
CA LYS A 77 -3.58 -32.56 -1.12
C LYS A 77 -3.13 -31.31 -1.88
N LEU A 78 -3.02 -31.40 -3.21
CA LEU A 78 -2.71 -30.23 -4.04
C LEU A 78 -3.77 -29.15 -3.90
N ALA A 79 -5.05 -29.54 -3.88
CA ALA A 79 -6.17 -28.60 -3.75
C ALA A 79 -6.11 -27.83 -2.43
N ASP A 80 -5.76 -28.50 -1.33
CA ASP A 80 -5.61 -27.88 -0.02
C ASP A 80 -4.42 -26.91 0.01
N GLU A 81 -3.26 -27.33 -0.51
CA GLU A 81 -2.04 -26.50 -0.57
C GLU A 81 -2.27 -25.19 -1.34
N VAL A 82 -2.85 -25.26 -2.55
CA VAL A 82 -3.09 -24.04 -3.36
C VAL A 82 -4.23 -23.18 -2.79
N THR A 83 -5.21 -23.79 -2.11
CA THR A 83 -6.28 -23.04 -1.44
C THR A 83 -5.73 -22.29 -0.22
N GLN A 84 -4.84 -22.92 0.53
CA GLN A 84 -4.14 -22.28 1.65
C GLN A 84 -3.27 -21.12 1.15
N LEU A 85 -2.50 -21.29 0.08
CA LEU A 85 -1.73 -20.20 -0.53
C LEU A 85 -2.64 -19.04 -0.99
N ALA A 86 -3.77 -19.35 -1.63
CA ALA A 86 -4.74 -18.33 -2.04
C ALA A 86 -5.33 -17.55 -0.85
N LYS A 87 -5.46 -18.21 0.31
CA LYS A 87 -5.92 -17.59 1.56
C LYS A 87 -4.85 -16.65 2.12
N GLU A 88 -3.60 -17.08 2.18
CA GLU A 88 -2.47 -16.26 2.65
C GLU A 88 -2.29 -14.98 1.81
N ILE A 89 -2.36 -15.11 0.48
CA ILE A 89 -2.30 -13.94 -0.41
C ILE A 89 -3.47 -12.99 -0.12
N ARG A 90 -4.68 -13.53 0.09
CA ARG A 90 -5.86 -12.70 0.42
C ARG A 90 -5.69 -11.98 1.75
N GLU A 91 -5.18 -12.64 2.78
CA GLU A 91 -4.94 -12.04 4.09
C GLU A 91 -3.91 -10.91 4.00
N HIS A 92 -2.82 -11.13 3.25
CA HIS A 92 -1.85 -10.09 2.98
C HIS A 92 -2.47 -8.88 2.26
N LEU A 93 -3.26 -9.10 1.20
CA LEU A 93 -3.96 -8.03 0.49
C LEU A 93 -4.94 -7.25 1.38
N LEU A 94 -5.57 -7.92 2.36
CA LEU A 94 -6.50 -7.27 3.29
C LEU A 94 -5.79 -6.46 4.38
N SER A 95 -4.54 -6.76 4.71
CA SER A 95 -3.75 -5.99 5.68
C SER A 95 -3.52 -4.52 5.28
N PHE A 96 -3.78 -4.18 4.01
CA PHE A 96 -3.71 -2.82 3.47
C PHE A 96 -5.00 -2.01 3.61
N LYS A 97 -6.10 -2.63 4.07
CA LYS A 97 -7.30 -1.87 4.44
C LYS A 97 -7.04 -1.13 5.75
N VAL A 98 -6.61 0.13 5.63
CA VAL A 98 -6.63 1.14 6.70
C VAL A 98 -8.01 1.77 6.75
#